data_AF-G8RGR3-F1
#
_entry.id   AF-G8RGR3-F1
#
_cell.length_a   1.000
_cell.length_b   1.000
_cell.length_c   1.000
_cell.angle_alpha   90.00
_cell.angle_beta   90.00
_cell.angle_gamma   90.00
#
_symmetry.space_group_name_H-M   'P 1'
#
loop_
_entity.id
_entity.type
_entity.pdbx_description
1 polymer ?
#
loop_
_entity_poly.entity_id
_entity_poly.type
_entity_poly.pdbx_seq_one_letter_code
_entity_poly.pdbx_strand_id
1 'polypeptide(L)'
;MTIRIALALLFIIPAAMAYPWESDLDWWLLGIAVGVTLVVFAWWRGLFMTTMIGRRLAVWRRNHSRLETQASNGVTVVLRVDDPAAVGLSLPLVAGYVDRFGVRCAKVRVTNLDDGAARSTWISMTLTATDNLIALRARSAELPLRDTAETVGRRLVDHLREEGLSAVLVDAAPSPLTGSCREKWRSVLAGDEFVSAYAIPVDDALAERLADIWSQPAVQTWTAVEFSGTSTHPTVSALCAVRSAEASSAVPVGGLVPQPGIQRPLLRALGPASTERLNIPPAPLPSGLLEPAGWPVGGRSLVEHETAHEAGHPA
;
A
#
# COMPACT_ATOMS: atom_id res chain seq x y z
N MET A 1 -7.29 11.51 -17.83
CA MET A 1 -6.91 12.70 -18.64
C MET A 1 -7.76 12.84 -19.88
N THR A 2 -8.00 11.76 -20.63
CA THR A 2 -8.88 11.72 -21.81
C THR A 2 -10.22 12.43 -21.62
N ILE A 3 -10.99 12.08 -20.59
CA ILE A 3 -12.31 12.71 -20.33
C ILE A 3 -12.19 14.22 -20.06
N ARG A 4 -11.14 14.65 -19.36
CA ARG A 4 -10.94 16.09 -19.07
C ARG A 4 -10.61 16.88 -20.32
N ILE A 5 -9.74 16.32 -21.16
CA ILE A 5 -9.38 16.92 -22.45
C ILE A 5 -10.62 16.95 -23.36
N ALA A 6 -11.35 15.84 -23.46
CA ALA A 6 -12.57 15.78 -24.27
C ALA A 6 -13.62 16.80 -23.80
N LEU A 7 -13.83 16.94 -22.49
CA LEU A 7 -14.76 17.91 -21.94
C LEU A 7 -14.28 19.35 -22.18
N ALA A 8 -12.99 19.65 -22.02
CA ALA A 8 -12.46 20.97 -22.33
C ALA A 8 -12.60 21.31 -23.82
N LEU A 9 -12.26 20.38 -24.72
CA LEU A 9 -12.44 20.55 -26.17
C LEU A 9 -13.91 20.76 -26.54
N LEU A 10 -14.82 20.03 -25.88
CA LEU A 10 -16.26 20.16 -26.09
C LEU A 10 -16.78 21.58 -25.80
N PHE A 11 -16.18 22.31 -24.87
CA PHE A 11 -16.56 23.69 -24.56
C PHE A 11 -15.75 24.73 -25.32
N ILE A 12 -14.46 24.50 -25.54
CA ILE A 12 -13.57 25.45 -26.24
C ILE A 12 -13.92 25.54 -27.73
N ILE A 13 -14.20 24.43 -28.40
CA ILE A 13 -14.46 24.43 -29.85
C ILE A 13 -15.72 25.23 -30.20
N PRO A 14 -16.88 25.02 -29.55
CA PRO A 14 -18.07 25.85 -29.81
C PRO A 14 -17.85 27.33 -29.47
N ALA A 15 -17.12 27.64 -28.40
CA ALA A 15 -16.81 29.01 -28.02
C ALA A 15 -15.94 29.73 -29.06
N ALA A 16 -15.00 29.01 -29.68
CA ALA A 16 -14.19 29.54 -30.78
C ALA A 16 -15.00 29.70 -32.07
N MET A 17 -15.96 28.79 -32.34
CA MET A 17 -16.85 28.87 -33.50
C MET A 17 -17.87 30.02 -33.40
N ALA A 18 -18.12 30.55 -32.20
CA ALA A 18 -18.96 31.72 -31.98
C ALA A 18 -18.24 33.06 -32.25
N TYR A 19 -17.01 33.03 -32.79
CA TYR A 19 -16.30 34.24 -33.21
C TYR A 19 -16.83 34.74 -34.56
N PRO A 20 -17.06 36.06 -34.75
CA PRO A 20 -16.85 37.17 -33.81
C PRO A 20 -17.97 37.28 -32.76
N TRP A 21 -17.60 37.39 -31.47
CA TRP A 21 -18.56 37.43 -30.35
C TRP A 21 -19.31 38.76 -30.31
N GLU A 22 -20.43 38.85 -31.03
CA GLU A 22 -21.21 40.07 -31.20
C GLU A 22 -22.47 40.12 -30.32
N SER A 23 -22.96 38.98 -29.82
CA SER A 23 -24.16 38.90 -28.99
C SER A 23 -23.89 38.60 -27.50
N ASP A 24 -24.84 38.95 -26.64
CA ASP A 24 -24.79 38.62 -25.20
C ASP A 24 -24.71 37.09 -24.96
N LEU A 25 -25.33 36.29 -25.83
CA LEU A 25 -25.27 34.83 -25.76
C LEU A 25 -23.87 34.30 -26.08
N ASP A 26 -23.18 34.91 -27.05
CA ASP A 26 -21.82 34.52 -27.44
C ASP A 26 -20.82 34.78 -26.30
N TRP A 27 -20.97 35.90 -25.59
CA TRP A 27 -20.20 36.22 -24.39
C TRP A 27 -20.48 35.27 -23.23
N TRP A 28 -21.75 34.87 -23.04
CA TRP A 28 -22.11 33.85 -22.05
C TRP A 28 -21.46 32.50 -22.35
N LEU A 29 -21.47 32.09 -23.62
CA LEU A 29 -20.90 30.82 -24.06
C LEU A 29 -19.38 30.80 -23.87
N LEU A 30 -18.70 31.92 -24.19
CA LEU A 30 -17.28 32.10 -23.90
C LEU A 30 -16.99 32.03 -22.39
N GLY A 31 -17.79 32.73 -21.57
CA GLY A 31 -17.66 32.72 -20.11
C GLY A 31 -17.80 31.33 -19.51
N ILE A 32 -18.79 30.54 -19.95
CA ILE A 32 -18.97 29.14 -19.53
C ILE A 32 -17.77 28.30 -19.95
N ALA A 33 -17.31 28.44 -21.20
CA ALA A 33 -16.18 27.66 -21.70
C ALA A 33 -14.89 27.91 -20.91
N VAL A 34 -14.59 29.19 -20.61
CA VAL A 34 -13.46 29.57 -19.76
C VAL A 34 -13.65 29.02 -18.34
N GLY A 35 -14.82 29.21 -17.74
CA GLY A 35 -15.14 28.73 -16.39
C GLY A 35 -14.99 27.23 -16.24
N VAL A 36 -15.56 26.44 -17.15
CA VAL A 36 -15.46 24.97 -17.13
C VAL A 36 -14.01 24.52 -17.31
N THR A 37 -13.28 25.13 -18.26
CA THR A 37 -11.87 24.79 -18.50
C THR A 37 -11.02 25.04 -17.25
N LEU A 38 -11.21 26.20 -16.61
CA LEU A 38 -10.54 26.53 -15.35
C LEU A 38 -10.90 25.52 -14.26
N VAL A 39 -12.17 25.15 -14.08
CA VAL A 39 -12.58 24.18 -13.04
C VAL A 39 -12.00 22.79 -13.28
N VAL A 40 -11.99 22.32 -14.53
CA VAL A 40 -11.52 20.98 -14.90
C VAL A 40 -10.01 20.84 -14.73
N PHE A 41 -9.26 21.90 -15.07
CA PHE A 41 -7.80 21.94 -14.98
C PHE A 41 -7.27 22.64 -13.73
N ALA A 42 -8.13 23.19 -12.88
CA ALA A 42 -7.74 23.80 -11.61
C ALA A 42 -6.94 22.80 -10.80
N TRP A 43 -5.66 23.11 -10.63
CA TRP A 43 -4.71 22.31 -9.88
C TRP A 43 -4.50 22.95 -8.52
N TRP A 44 -4.84 22.21 -7.46
CA TRP A 44 -4.77 22.70 -6.09
C TRP A 44 -4.07 21.66 -5.20
N ARG A 45 -2.91 22.04 -4.66
CA ARG A 45 -2.09 21.23 -3.73
C ARG A 45 -1.78 19.81 -4.25
N GLY A 46 -1.42 19.67 -5.53
CA GLY A 46 -1.06 18.38 -6.13
C GLY A 46 -2.23 17.55 -6.64
N LEU A 47 -3.47 18.02 -6.51
CA LEU A 47 -4.67 17.34 -7.01
C LEU A 47 -5.48 18.28 -7.91
N PHE A 48 -6.18 17.71 -8.87
CA PHE A 48 -7.19 18.46 -9.63
C PHE A 48 -8.44 18.68 -8.75
N MET A 49 -9.10 19.84 -8.91
CA MET A 49 -10.33 20.18 -8.18
C MET A 49 -11.39 19.07 -8.30
N THR A 50 -11.56 18.52 -9.51
CA THR A 50 -12.48 17.40 -9.78
C THR A 50 -12.13 16.14 -8.96
N THR A 51 -10.84 15.82 -8.82
CA THR A 51 -10.38 14.71 -7.98
C THR A 51 -10.64 15.00 -6.49
N MET A 52 -10.45 16.25 -6.05
CA MET A 52 -10.70 16.65 -4.67
C MET A 52 -12.18 16.51 -4.29
N ILE A 53 -13.09 17.01 -5.12
CA ILE A 53 -14.54 16.90 -4.91
C ILE A 53 -14.98 15.44 -4.91
N GLY A 54 -14.53 14.65 -5.89
CA GLY A 54 -14.85 13.22 -5.96
C GLY A 54 -14.40 12.47 -4.70
N ARG A 55 -13.19 12.75 -4.20
CA ARG A 55 -12.69 12.16 -2.95
C ARG A 55 -13.48 12.63 -1.73
N ARG A 56 -13.90 13.89 -1.66
CA ARG A 56 -14.73 14.40 -0.53
C ARG A 56 -16.07 13.68 -0.48
N LEU A 57 -16.74 13.55 -1.61
CA LEU A 57 -17.99 12.79 -1.73
C LEU A 57 -17.77 11.31 -1.37
N ALA A 58 -16.65 10.72 -1.79
CA ALA A 58 -16.33 9.34 -1.46
C ALA A 58 -16.10 9.12 0.04
N VAL A 59 -15.39 10.03 0.73
CA VAL A 59 -15.22 10.00 2.19
C VAL A 59 -16.58 10.11 2.89
N TRP A 60 -17.42 11.06 2.46
CA TRP A 60 -18.76 11.22 3.01
C TRP A 60 -19.58 9.93 2.83
N ARG A 61 -19.65 9.40 1.60
CA ARG A 61 -20.35 8.15 1.31
C ARG A 61 -19.84 7.00 2.18
N ARG A 62 -18.52 6.78 2.26
CA ARG A 62 -17.92 5.71 3.07
C ARG A 62 -18.20 5.83 4.56
N ASN A 63 -18.41 7.04 5.08
CA ASN A 63 -18.77 7.24 6.49
C ASN A 63 -20.25 7.00 6.78
N HIS A 64 -21.13 7.18 5.78
CA HIS A 64 -22.57 7.07 5.94
C HIS A 64 -23.16 5.77 5.39
N SER A 65 -22.46 5.04 4.52
CA SER A 65 -22.90 3.74 4.00
C SER A 65 -22.36 2.58 4.84
N ARG A 66 -23.19 1.57 5.08
CA ARG A 66 -22.69 0.24 5.47
C ARG A 66 -21.94 -0.35 4.27
N LEU A 67 -20.74 -0.83 4.50
CA LEU A 67 -19.91 -1.40 3.43
C LEU A 67 -20.44 -2.79 3.06
N GLU A 68 -20.70 -2.98 1.78
CA GLU A 68 -20.73 -4.31 1.19
C GLU A 68 -19.29 -4.78 1.05
N THR A 69 -18.98 -5.94 1.61
CA THR A 69 -17.72 -6.64 1.36
C THR A 69 -17.77 -7.09 -0.09
N GLN A 70 -17.10 -6.36 -0.98
CA GLN A 70 -16.97 -6.78 -2.36
C GLN A 70 -16.18 -8.09 -2.39
N ALA A 71 -16.77 -9.14 -2.96
CA ALA A 71 -16.11 -10.43 -3.10
C ALA A 71 -14.82 -10.26 -3.90
N SER A 72 -13.71 -10.61 -3.28
CA SER A 72 -12.42 -10.68 -3.94
C SER A 72 -12.36 -11.95 -4.78
N ASN A 73 -12.10 -11.81 -6.08
CA ASN A 73 -11.83 -12.96 -6.98
C ASN A 73 -10.39 -13.50 -6.84
N GLY A 74 -9.66 -13.07 -5.81
CA GLY A 74 -8.32 -13.52 -5.50
C GLY A 74 -8.21 -14.15 -4.12
N VAL A 75 -7.26 -15.07 -3.98
CA VAL A 75 -6.88 -15.71 -2.72
C VAL A 75 -5.54 -15.13 -2.28
N THR A 76 -5.45 -14.70 -1.02
CA THR A 76 -4.19 -14.28 -0.39
C THR A 76 -3.73 -15.34 0.60
N VAL A 77 -2.47 -15.74 0.51
CA VAL A 77 -1.78 -16.48 1.57
C VAL A 77 -0.81 -15.55 2.28
N VAL A 78 -0.68 -15.73 3.59
CA VAL A 78 0.15 -14.88 4.44
C VAL A 78 1.16 -15.75 5.18
N LEU A 79 2.41 -15.31 5.16
CA LEU A 79 3.53 -15.93 5.86
C LEU A 79 3.99 -14.95 6.93
N ARG A 80 4.14 -15.41 8.17
CA ARG A 80 4.92 -14.69 9.19
C ARG A 80 6.39 -15.06 9.01
N VAL A 81 7.25 -14.06 9.03
CA VAL A 81 8.70 -14.23 8.88
C VAL A 81 9.40 -13.61 10.07
N ASP A 82 10.31 -14.38 10.66
CA ASP A 82 11.20 -13.97 11.72
C ASP A 82 12.65 -14.25 11.28
N ASP A 83 13.59 -13.42 11.71
CA ASP A 83 15.01 -13.51 11.32
C ASP A 83 15.88 -13.76 12.56
N PRO A 84 15.96 -15.01 13.02
CA PRO A 84 16.74 -15.35 14.21
C PRO A 84 18.26 -15.17 14.00
N ALA A 85 18.72 -15.17 12.75
CA ALA A 85 20.13 -15.11 12.38
C ALA A 85 20.57 -13.71 11.89
N ALA A 86 19.67 -12.72 11.91
CA ALA A 86 19.89 -11.35 11.44
C ALA A 86 20.47 -11.29 10.00
N VAL A 87 20.05 -12.20 9.13
CA VAL A 87 20.51 -12.31 7.73
C VAL A 87 19.84 -11.27 6.83
N GLY A 88 18.66 -10.80 7.23
CA GLY A 88 17.80 -9.89 6.49
C GLY A 88 16.99 -10.60 5.40
N LEU A 89 15.90 -9.98 4.97
CA LEU A 89 15.06 -10.49 3.89
C LEU A 89 15.50 -9.94 2.54
N SER A 90 15.80 -10.85 1.62
CA SER A 90 16.06 -10.55 0.21
C SER A 90 14.77 -10.13 -0.51
N LEU A 91 14.59 -8.84 -0.74
CA LEU A 91 13.49 -8.33 -1.56
C LEU A 91 13.52 -8.80 -3.02
N PRO A 92 14.68 -8.99 -3.68
CA PRO A 92 14.73 -9.58 -5.02
C PRO A 92 14.15 -11.00 -5.05
N LEU A 93 14.45 -11.81 -4.03
CA LEU A 93 13.89 -13.15 -3.89
C LEU A 93 12.37 -13.08 -3.81
N VAL A 94 11.83 -12.20 -2.96
CA VAL A 94 10.37 -12.04 -2.78
C VAL A 94 9.71 -11.51 -4.05
N ALA A 95 10.32 -10.52 -4.72
CA ALA A 95 9.83 -9.97 -5.98
C ALA A 95 9.79 -11.03 -7.10
N GLY A 96 10.73 -11.97 -7.10
CA GLY A 96 10.77 -13.09 -8.04
C GLY A 96 9.55 -14.01 -7.95
N TYR A 97 8.84 -14.07 -6.81
CA TYR A 97 7.60 -14.84 -6.66
C TYR A 97 6.36 -14.17 -7.29
N VAL A 98 6.49 -12.97 -7.87
CA VAL A 98 5.43 -12.38 -8.69
C VAL A 98 5.13 -13.27 -9.90
N ASP A 99 6.14 -13.91 -10.48
CA ASP A 99 6.01 -14.77 -11.66
C ASP A 99 7.05 -15.89 -11.58
N ARG A 100 6.63 -17.04 -11.02
CA ARG A 100 7.54 -18.18 -10.78
C ARG A 100 6.81 -19.50 -10.88
N PHE A 101 7.52 -20.54 -11.35
CA PHE A 101 7.02 -21.91 -11.43
C PHE A 101 5.71 -22.07 -12.24
N GLY A 102 5.50 -21.21 -13.24
CA GLY A 102 4.29 -21.21 -14.07
C GLY A 102 3.03 -20.69 -13.34
N VAL A 103 3.20 -20.02 -12.19
CA VAL A 103 2.13 -19.36 -11.44
C VAL A 103 2.47 -17.89 -11.29
N ARG A 104 1.49 -17.03 -11.54
CA ARG A 104 1.60 -15.59 -11.46
C ARG A 104 0.81 -15.04 -10.28
N CYS A 105 1.49 -14.38 -9.36
CA CYS A 105 0.84 -13.63 -8.31
C CYS A 105 0.37 -12.28 -8.87
N ALA A 106 -0.87 -11.92 -8.58
CA ALA A 106 -1.38 -10.57 -8.84
C ALA A 106 -0.61 -9.52 -8.02
N LYS A 107 -0.13 -9.89 -6.83
CA LYS A 107 0.83 -9.14 -6.02
C LYS A 107 1.59 -10.05 -5.06
N VAL A 108 2.82 -9.66 -4.73
CA VAL A 108 3.57 -10.16 -3.58
C VAL A 108 3.97 -8.96 -2.74
N ARG A 109 3.69 -8.97 -1.44
CA ARG A 109 3.92 -7.80 -0.58
C ARG A 109 4.59 -8.19 0.72
N VAL A 110 5.64 -7.47 1.08
CA VAL A 110 6.25 -7.49 2.40
C VAL A 110 5.62 -6.38 3.24
N THR A 111 5.18 -6.70 4.46
CA THR A 111 4.58 -5.75 5.39
C THR A 111 5.25 -5.87 6.74
N ASN A 112 5.72 -4.76 7.29
CA ASN A 112 6.23 -4.66 8.65
C ASN A 112 5.23 -3.93 9.54
N LEU A 113 5.13 -4.39 10.77
CA LEU A 113 4.52 -3.70 11.88
C LEU A 113 5.59 -3.42 12.92
N ASP A 114 5.83 -2.15 13.18
CA ASP A 114 6.68 -1.66 14.26
C ASP A 114 5.77 -1.06 15.35
N ASP A 115 5.81 -1.60 16.55
CA ASP A 115 5.06 -1.10 17.72
C ASP A 115 5.98 -0.44 18.77
N GLY A 116 7.21 -0.08 18.37
CA GLY A 116 8.21 0.57 19.21
C GLY A 116 9.03 -0.42 20.05
N ALA A 117 8.46 -1.57 20.41
CA ALA A 117 9.14 -2.63 21.17
C ALA A 117 9.61 -3.77 20.27
N ALA A 118 8.81 -4.13 19.27
CA ALA A 118 9.11 -5.21 18.37
C ALA A 118 8.71 -4.87 16.93
N ARG A 119 9.40 -5.54 16.01
CA ARG A 119 9.04 -5.56 14.60
C ARG A 119 8.54 -6.94 14.22
N SER A 120 7.33 -7.00 13.69
CA SER A 120 6.79 -8.21 13.07
C SER A 120 6.72 -8.03 11.56
N THR A 121 7.09 -9.07 10.81
CA THR A 121 7.09 -9.05 9.34
C THR A 121 6.18 -10.13 8.78
N TRP A 122 5.41 -9.76 7.75
CA TRP A 122 4.62 -10.68 6.96
C TRP A 122 4.96 -10.56 5.48
N ILE A 123 4.94 -11.70 4.79
CA ILE A 123 4.93 -11.76 3.33
C ILE A 123 3.56 -12.26 2.91
N SER A 124 2.89 -11.52 2.04
CA SER A 124 1.59 -11.88 1.50
C SER A 124 1.68 -12.10 -0.01
N MET A 125 1.02 -13.15 -0.50
CA MET A 125 0.96 -13.47 -1.91
C MET A 125 -0.49 -13.58 -2.32
N THR A 126 -0.93 -12.79 -3.29
CA THR A 126 -2.30 -12.81 -3.79
C THR A 126 -2.32 -13.35 -5.21
N LEU A 127 -3.07 -14.43 -5.42
CA LEU A 127 -3.30 -15.02 -6.73
C LEU A 127 -4.73 -14.73 -7.18
N THR A 128 -4.92 -14.54 -8.47
CA THR A 128 -6.24 -14.39 -9.12
C THR A 128 -6.47 -15.57 -10.06
N ALA A 129 -7.72 -16.02 -10.16
CA ALA A 129 -8.06 -17.11 -11.08
C ALA A 129 -7.84 -16.71 -12.54
N THR A 130 -8.11 -15.46 -12.90
CA THR A 130 -8.00 -14.94 -14.27
C THR A 130 -6.58 -15.01 -14.79
N ASP A 131 -5.59 -14.64 -13.98
CA ASP A 131 -4.18 -14.58 -14.40
C ASP A 131 -3.53 -15.97 -14.45
N ASN A 132 -4.17 -16.97 -13.84
CA ASN A 132 -3.64 -18.33 -13.69
C ASN A 132 -4.54 -19.40 -14.30
N LEU A 133 -5.52 -19.03 -15.13
CA LEU A 133 -6.55 -19.96 -15.60
C LEU A 133 -5.98 -21.21 -16.28
N ILE A 134 -4.92 -21.05 -17.08
CA ILE A 134 -4.25 -22.17 -17.76
C ILE A 134 -3.63 -23.12 -16.75
N ALA A 135 -2.88 -22.60 -15.78
CA ALA A 135 -2.23 -23.39 -14.74
C ALA A 135 -3.24 -24.10 -13.83
N LEU A 136 -4.36 -23.45 -13.52
CA LEU A 136 -5.44 -24.03 -12.71
C LEU A 136 -6.16 -25.15 -13.46
N ARG A 137 -6.50 -24.95 -14.74
CA ARG A 137 -7.13 -25.97 -15.59
C ARG A 137 -6.27 -27.21 -15.77
N ALA A 138 -4.95 -27.04 -15.86
CA ALA A 138 -4.02 -28.15 -15.97
C ALA A 138 -3.99 -29.03 -14.69
N ARG A 139 -4.38 -28.48 -13.53
CA ARG A 139 -4.43 -29.20 -12.26
C ARG A 139 -5.76 -29.91 -12.03
N SER A 140 -6.88 -29.23 -12.29
CA SER A 140 -8.22 -29.79 -12.11
C SER A 140 -9.28 -28.94 -12.82
N ALA A 141 -10.39 -29.57 -13.20
CA ALA A 141 -11.59 -28.89 -13.69
C ALA A 141 -12.24 -27.97 -12.65
N GLU A 142 -11.99 -28.20 -11.36
CA GLU A 142 -12.50 -27.42 -10.23
C GLU A 142 -11.75 -26.10 -9.99
N LEU A 143 -10.67 -25.84 -10.74
CA LEU A 143 -9.84 -24.63 -10.65
C LEU A 143 -9.35 -24.33 -9.21
N PRO A 144 -8.51 -25.20 -8.61
CA PRO A 144 -8.14 -25.17 -7.18
C PRO A 144 -7.20 -24.00 -6.84
N LEU A 145 -7.74 -22.78 -6.79
CA LEU A 145 -6.98 -21.55 -6.59
C LEU A 145 -6.35 -21.48 -5.20
N ARG A 146 -7.11 -21.86 -4.15
CA ARG A 146 -6.63 -21.85 -2.77
C ARG A 146 -5.47 -22.81 -2.56
N ASP A 147 -5.63 -24.08 -2.97
CA ASP A 147 -4.59 -25.10 -2.83
C ASP A 147 -3.33 -24.73 -3.62
N THR A 148 -3.52 -24.11 -4.80
CA THR A 148 -2.39 -23.61 -5.60
C THR A 148 -1.67 -22.48 -4.87
N ALA A 149 -2.39 -21.51 -4.29
CA ALA A 149 -1.81 -20.42 -3.52
C ALA A 149 -1.06 -20.96 -2.27
N GLU A 150 -1.65 -21.90 -1.54
CA GLU A 150 -1.01 -22.55 -0.38
C GLU A 150 0.25 -23.31 -0.77
N THR A 151 0.22 -24.04 -1.89
CA THR A 151 1.40 -24.75 -2.43
C THR A 151 2.53 -23.79 -2.75
N VAL A 152 2.23 -22.66 -3.42
CA VAL A 152 3.23 -21.63 -3.71
C VAL A 152 3.74 -20.98 -2.44
N GLY A 153 2.87 -20.71 -1.46
CA GLY A 153 3.24 -20.19 -0.14
C GLY A 153 4.19 -21.14 0.61
N ARG A 154 3.91 -22.45 0.64
CA ARG A 154 4.82 -23.46 1.24
C ARG A 154 6.19 -23.47 0.57
N ARG A 155 6.24 -23.38 -0.77
CA ARG A 155 7.52 -23.27 -1.50
C ARG A 155 8.31 -22.01 -1.15
N LEU A 156 7.62 -20.90 -0.85
CA LEU A 156 8.31 -19.70 -0.37
C LEU A 156 8.82 -19.90 1.07
N VAL A 157 8.02 -20.53 1.94
CA VAL A 157 8.47 -20.89 3.30
C VAL A 157 9.75 -21.72 3.26
N ASP A 158 9.78 -22.77 2.45
CA ASP A 158 10.94 -23.67 2.35
C ASP A 158 12.18 -22.92 1.86
N HIS A 159 12.03 -22.10 0.81
CA HIS A 159 13.12 -21.30 0.27
C HIS A 159 13.63 -20.22 1.24
N LEU A 160 12.75 -19.60 2.03
CA LEU A 160 13.17 -18.66 3.08
C LEU A 160 13.95 -19.37 4.21
N ARG A 161 13.57 -20.60 4.54
CA ARG A 161 14.29 -21.43 5.52
C ARG A 161 15.67 -21.84 5.03
N GLU A 162 15.81 -22.13 3.74
CA GLU A 162 17.10 -22.40 3.11
C GLU A 162 18.04 -21.18 3.19
N GLU A 163 17.49 -19.96 3.11
CA GLU A 163 18.22 -18.70 3.29
C GLU A 163 18.50 -18.34 4.77
N GLY A 164 18.08 -19.18 5.73
CA GLY A 164 18.33 -18.99 7.17
C GLY A 164 17.25 -18.22 7.93
N LEU A 165 16.12 -17.89 7.29
CA LEU A 165 14.97 -17.24 7.94
C LEU A 165 14.00 -18.27 8.53
N SER A 166 13.26 -17.87 9.57
CA SER A 166 12.11 -18.65 10.05
C SER A 166 10.84 -18.14 9.37
N ALA A 167 10.13 -19.01 8.66
CA ALA A 167 8.87 -18.66 8.02
C ALA A 167 7.77 -19.69 8.32
N VAL A 168 6.55 -19.22 8.53
CA VAL A 168 5.35 -20.05 8.74
C VAL A 168 4.14 -19.44 8.06
N LEU A 169 3.27 -20.27 7.48
CA LEU A 169 1.97 -19.80 6.99
C LEU A 169 1.06 -19.48 8.18
N VAL A 170 0.31 -18.38 8.07
CA VAL A 170 -0.64 -17.93 9.09
C VAL A 170 -1.99 -17.60 8.46
N ASP A 171 -3.07 -18.01 9.13
CA ASP A 171 -4.44 -17.76 8.66
C ASP A 171 -4.92 -16.34 9.01
N ALA A 172 -4.35 -15.75 10.06
CA ALA A 172 -4.70 -14.43 10.54
C ALA A 172 -3.45 -13.56 10.71
N ALA A 173 -3.57 -12.30 10.31
CA ALA A 173 -2.56 -11.27 10.51
C ALA A 173 -3.24 -9.99 11.01
N PRO A 174 -2.53 -9.15 11.79
CA PRO A 174 -3.09 -7.90 12.28
C PRO A 174 -3.47 -6.96 11.12
N SER A 175 -4.41 -6.06 11.38
CA SER A 175 -4.85 -5.05 10.42
C SER A 175 -4.56 -3.65 10.97
N PRO A 176 -4.14 -2.67 10.13
CA PRO A 176 -3.97 -1.28 10.55
C PRO A 176 -5.26 -0.65 11.10
N LEU A 177 -6.42 -1.12 10.62
CA LEU A 177 -7.74 -0.68 11.06
C LEU A 177 -8.41 -1.78 11.89
N THR A 178 -8.71 -1.44 13.14
CA THR A 178 -9.44 -2.28 14.09
C THR A 178 -10.64 -1.52 14.62
N GLY A 179 -11.74 -2.24 14.90
CA GLY A 179 -12.95 -1.67 15.49
C GLY A 179 -13.66 -0.63 14.62
N SER A 180 -14.43 0.25 15.28
CA SER A 180 -15.17 1.32 14.60
C SER A 180 -14.22 2.40 14.08
N CYS A 181 -14.26 2.63 12.77
CA CYS A 181 -13.37 3.57 12.10
C CYS A 181 -14.16 4.68 11.40
N ARG A 182 -13.76 5.95 11.56
CA ARG A 182 -14.31 7.10 10.83
C ARG A 182 -13.23 7.77 9.97
N GLU A 183 -13.44 7.83 8.66
CA GLU A 183 -12.49 8.42 7.74
C GLU A 183 -12.58 9.95 7.77
N LYS A 184 -11.45 10.60 8.02
CA LYS A 184 -11.24 12.04 7.84
C LYS A 184 -10.48 12.29 6.54
N TRP A 185 -10.29 13.55 6.20
CA TRP A 185 -9.62 13.93 4.96
C TRP A 185 -8.16 13.43 4.87
N ARG A 186 -7.43 13.37 5.98
CA ARG A 186 -5.99 13.01 5.99
C ARG A 186 -5.65 11.82 6.89
N SER A 187 -6.63 11.28 7.59
CA SER A 187 -6.46 10.19 8.54
C SER A 187 -7.76 9.39 8.69
N VAL A 188 -7.70 8.27 9.39
CA VAL A 188 -8.87 7.54 9.90
C VAL A 188 -8.81 7.59 11.42
N LEU A 189 -9.88 8.03 12.06
CA LEU A 189 -10.09 7.86 13.49
C LEU A 189 -10.48 6.40 13.75
N ALA A 190 -9.66 5.64 14.47
CA ALA A 190 -9.86 4.23 14.80
C ALA A 190 -9.77 4.06 16.32
N GLY A 191 -10.92 3.95 16.99
CA GLY A 191 -11.01 4.16 18.44
C GLY A 191 -10.72 5.63 18.76
N ASP A 192 -9.79 5.88 19.69
CA ASP A 192 -9.38 7.22 20.12
C ASP A 192 -8.14 7.75 19.39
N GLU A 193 -7.58 6.96 18.46
CA GLU A 193 -6.35 7.29 17.76
C GLU A 193 -6.57 7.57 16.27
N PHE A 194 -5.61 8.26 15.67
CA PHE A 194 -5.58 8.56 14.25
C PHE A 194 -4.55 7.69 13.54
N VAL A 195 -4.98 7.03 12.46
CA VAL A 195 -4.10 6.30 11.54
C VAL A 195 -4.05 7.06 10.22
N SER A 196 -2.85 7.45 9.80
CA SER A 196 -2.63 8.22 8.57
C SER A 196 -1.71 7.46 7.63
N ALA A 197 -2.14 7.27 6.39
CA ALA A 197 -1.41 6.58 5.33
C ALA A 197 -0.74 7.57 4.36
N TYR A 198 0.50 7.27 3.99
CA TYR A 198 1.33 8.03 3.08
C TYR A 198 1.99 7.11 2.06
N ALA A 199 2.00 7.52 0.79
CA ALA A 199 2.76 6.81 -0.23
C ALA A 199 4.25 7.14 -0.07
N ILE A 200 5.09 6.13 -0.22
CA ILE A 200 6.55 6.27 -0.20
C ILE A 200 7.00 6.23 -1.67
N PRO A 201 7.63 7.29 -2.18
CA PRO A 201 8.24 7.24 -3.51
C PRO A 201 9.25 6.10 -3.57
N VAL A 202 9.25 5.37 -4.69
CA VAL A 202 10.22 4.29 -4.93
C VAL A 202 11.26 4.81 -5.91
N ASP A 203 12.33 5.34 -5.33
CA ASP A 203 13.51 5.90 -6.00
C ASP A 203 14.73 5.61 -5.11
N ASP A 204 15.91 6.10 -5.49
CA ASP A 204 17.19 5.79 -4.82
C ASP A 204 17.22 6.15 -3.32
N ALA A 205 16.34 7.05 -2.85
CA ALA A 205 16.24 7.43 -1.43
C ALA A 205 15.22 6.58 -0.64
N LEU A 206 14.69 5.49 -1.21
CA LEU A 206 13.71 4.62 -0.53
C LEU A 206 14.25 4.06 0.79
N ALA A 207 15.48 3.54 0.79
CA ALA A 207 16.08 2.91 1.97
C ALA A 207 16.24 3.90 3.14
N GLU A 208 16.75 5.09 2.84
CA GLU A 208 16.89 6.19 3.81
C GLU A 208 15.53 6.59 4.38
N ARG A 209 14.50 6.79 3.53
CA ARG A 209 13.15 7.12 4.00
C ARG A 209 12.55 6.04 4.89
N LEU A 210 12.79 4.76 4.60
CA LEU A 210 12.30 3.68 5.44
C LEU A 210 12.99 3.67 6.80
N ALA A 211 14.31 3.91 6.84
CA ALA A 211 15.04 4.08 8.09
C ALA A 211 14.50 5.26 8.91
N ASP A 212 14.23 6.40 8.26
CA ASP A 212 13.61 7.57 8.90
C ASP A 212 12.21 7.28 9.43
N ILE A 213 11.37 6.57 8.67
CA ILE A 213 10.03 6.17 9.11
C ILE A 213 10.10 5.28 10.35
N TRP A 214 11.05 4.35 10.38
CA TRP A 214 11.24 3.43 11.49
C TRP A 214 11.94 4.06 12.70
N SER A 215 12.61 5.20 12.55
CA SER A 215 13.20 5.94 13.66
C SER A 215 12.22 6.90 14.35
N GLN A 216 11.06 7.15 13.75
CA GLN A 216 10.03 8.02 14.32
C GLN A 216 9.47 7.45 15.63
N PRO A 217 9.32 8.29 16.67
CA PRO A 217 8.56 7.92 17.85
C PRO A 217 7.06 7.88 17.49
N ALA A 218 6.59 6.70 17.09
CA ALA A 218 5.19 6.43 16.78
C ALA A 218 4.68 5.31 17.68
N VAL A 219 3.38 5.35 17.99
CA VAL A 219 2.72 4.27 18.73
C VAL A 219 2.76 2.98 17.91
N GLN A 220 2.52 3.11 16.61
CA GLN A 220 2.58 1.99 15.69
C GLN A 220 2.82 2.49 14.26
N THR A 221 3.81 1.89 13.59
CA THR A 221 4.16 2.21 12.21
C THR A 221 4.05 0.94 11.36
N TRP A 222 3.22 1.03 10.33
CA TRP A 222 3.10 0.02 9.30
C TRP A 222 3.91 0.48 8.09
N THR A 223 4.73 -0.40 7.52
CA THR A 223 5.35 -0.17 6.21
C THR A 223 5.10 -1.36 5.31
N ALA A 224 4.86 -1.12 4.04
CA ALA A 224 4.68 -2.18 3.06
C ALA A 224 5.33 -1.83 1.73
N VAL A 225 5.93 -2.85 1.12
CA VAL A 225 6.42 -2.84 -0.27
C VAL A 225 5.69 -3.94 -1.02
N GLU A 226 4.99 -3.54 -2.08
CA GLU A 226 4.20 -4.42 -2.95
C GLU A 226 4.86 -4.52 -4.31
N PHE A 227 5.16 -5.75 -4.73
CA PHE A 227 5.65 -6.12 -6.04
C PHE A 227 4.51 -6.66 -6.89
N SER A 228 4.47 -6.25 -8.16
CA SER A 228 3.50 -6.73 -9.14
C SER A 228 4.08 -6.64 -10.57
N GLY A 229 3.31 -6.96 -11.59
CA GLY A 229 3.76 -6.89 -12.99
C GLY A 229 4.05 -8.27 -13.56
N THR A 230 5.12 -8.38 -14.35
CA THR A 230 5.64 -9.63 -14.90
C THR A 230 7.11 -9.79 -14.54
N SER A 231 7.66 -10.98 -14.71
CA SER A 231 9.11 -11.24 -14.59
C SER A 231 9.97 -10.28 -15.44
N THR A 232 9.48 -9.87 -16.61
CA THR A 232 10.16 -8.95 -17.53
C THR A 232 9.93 -7.47 -17.25
N HIS A 233 8.80 -7.14 -16.60
CA HIS A 233 8.41 -5.76 -16.28
C HIS A 233 7.89 -5.71 -14.84
N PRO A 234 8.76 -5.96 -13.85
CA PRO A 234 8.38 -5.87 -12.45
C PRO A 234 8.11 -4.41 -12.08
N THR A 235 7.12 -4.23 -11.23
CA THR A 235 6.70 -2.95 -10.69
C THR A 235 6.62 -3.02 -9.19
N VAL A 236 6.83 -1.88 -8.54
CA VAL A 236 6.90 -1.78 -7.10
C VAL A 236 6.09 -0.57 -6.62
N SER A 237 5.48 -0.70 -5.46
CA SER A 237 4.72 0.34 -4.77
C SER A 237 5.02 0.26 -3.29
N ALA A 238 5.17 1.39 -2.62
CA ALA A 238 5.46 1.43 -1.19
C ALA A 238 4.51 2.37 -0.44
N LEU A 239 4.01 1.92 0.70
CA LEU A 239 3.06 2.66 1.55
C LEU A 239 3.49 2.53 3.00
N CYS A 240 3.36 3.60 3.77
CA CYS A 240 3.40 3.53 5.22
C CYS A 240 2.10 4.04 5.83
N ALA A 241 1.82 3.58 7.05
CA ALA A 241 0.81 4.17 7.91
C ALA A 241 1.35 4.39 9.31
N VAL A 242 1.06 5.55 9.87
CA VAL A 242 1.48 5.94 11.23
C VAL A 242 0.23 6.11 12.09
N ARG A 243 0.23 5.44 13.24
CA ARG A 243 -0.77 5.59 14.30
C ARG A 243 -0.27 6.61 15.33
N SER A 244 -1.13 7.57 15.65
CA SER A 244 -0.84 8.65 16.57
C SER A 244 -2.06 9.01 17.40
N ALA A 245 -1.86 9.49 18.63
CA ALA A 245 -2.92 10.01 19.48
C ALA A 245 -3.58 11.26 18.88
N GLU A 246 -2.86 12.03 18.07
CA GLU A 246 -3.34 13.29 17.52
C GLU A 246 -3.44 13.28 15.99
N ALA A 247 -4.38 14.09 15.48
CA ALA A 247 -4.54 14.26 14.04
C ALA A 247 -3.43 15.15 13.49
N SER A 248 -2.36 14.56 12.95
CA SER A 248 -1.27 15.33 12.37
C SER A 248 -1.69 16.03 11.07
N SER A 249 -1.38 17.33 10.99
CA SER A 249 -1.48 18.11 9.76
C SER A 249 -0.17 18.12 8.96
N ALA A 250 0.93 17.66 9.55
CA ALA A 250 2.23 17.56 8.92
C ALA A 250 2.47 16.16 8.37
N VAL A 251 3.42 16.06 7.45
CA VAL A 251 3.95 14.78 7.01
C VAL A 251 5.09 14.42 7.96
N PRO A 252 5.10 13.22 8.57
CA PRO A 252 6.04 12.90 9.65
C PRO A 252 7.50 12.81 9.17
N VAL A 253 7.71 12.36 7.93
CA VAL A 253 9.04 12.20 7.32
C VAL A 253 9.06 12.92 5.97
N GLY A 254 10.19 13.57 5.66
CA GLY A 254 10.40 14.25 4.39
C GLY A 254 10.23 13.30 3.19
N GLY A 255 9.68 13.80 2.08
CA GLY A 255 9.51 13.03 0.84
C GLY A 255 8.30 12.08 0.81
N LEU A 256 7.63 11.82 1.93
CA LEU A 256 6.37 11.07 1.93
C LEU A 256 5.25 11.85 1.24
N VAL A 257 4.45 11.16 0.43
CA VAL A 257 3.36 11.77 -0.33
C VAL A 257 2.03 11.53 0.38
N PRO A 258 1.37 12.58 0.92
CA PRO A 258 0.08 12.43 1.57
C PRO A 258 -1.00 12.00 0.58
N GLN A 259 -1.89 11.11 1.02
CA GLN A 259 -2.97 10.57 0.18
C GLN A 259 -4.36 11.00 0.69
N PRO A 260 -4.68 12.30 0.68
CA PRO A 260 -5.91 12.78 1.30
C PRO A 260 -7.16 12.27 0.56
N GLY A 261 -8.20 11.92 1.32
CA GLY A 261 -9.51 11.51 0.84
C GLY A 261 -9.62 10.05 0.37
N ILE A 262 -8.56 9.25 0.56
CA ILE A 262 -8.53 7.80 0.26
C ILE A 262 -7.88 6.98 1.39
N GLN A 263 -7.91 7.50 2.61
CA GLN A 263 -7.18 6.95 3.75
C GLN A 263 -7.70 5.57 4.15
N ARG A 264 -9.03 5.41 4.26
CA ARG A 264 -9.61 4.12 4.66
C ARG A 264 -9.37 3.01 3.62
N PRO A 265 -9.56 3.24 2.30
CA PRO A 265 -9.15 2.27 1.28
C PRO A 265 -7.68 1.87 1.38
N LEU A 266 -6.76 2.84 1.51
CA LEU A 266 -5.33 2.55 1.61
C LEU A 266 -4.99 1.71 2.84
N LEU A 267 -5.56 2.03 4.00
CA LEU A 267 -5.31 1.30 5.24
C LEU A 267 -5.92 -0.11 5.25
N ARG A 268 -7.04 -0.32 4.54
CA ARG A 268 -7.58 -1.67 4.30
C ARG A 268 -6.72 -2.47 3.34
N ALA A 269 -6.29 -1.83 2.27
CA ALA A 269 -5.38 -2.45 1.31
C ALA A 269 -4.07 -2.84 1.99
N LEU A 270 -3.55 -2.04 2.93
CA LEU A 270 -2.28 -2.25 3.63
C LEU A 270 -2.23 -3.52 4.51
N GLY A 271 -3.37 -4.00 5.01
CA GLY A 271 -3.40 -5.23 5.83
C GLY A 271 -2.78 -6.44 5.11
N PRO A 272 -1.98 -7.30 5.79
CA PRO A 272 -1.29 -8.43 5.13
C PRO A 272 -2.25 -9.44 4.49
N ALA A 273 -3.42 -9.68 5.10
CA ALA A 273 -4.43 -10.58 4.56
C ALA A 273 -5.25 -9.96 3.41
N SER A 274 -5.08 -8.66 3.12
CA SER A 274 -5.86 -7.96 2.11
C SER A 274 -5.55 -8.48 0.71
N THR A 275 -6.59 -8.72 -0.07
CA THR A 275 -6.50 -9.05 -1.49
C THR A 275 -6.37 -7.80 -2.37
N GLU A 276 -6.65 -6.61 -1.82
CA GLU A 276 -6.57 -5.34 -2.53
C GLU A 276 -5.11 -4.89 -2.71
N ARG A 277 -4.79 -4.34 -3.89
CA ARG A 277 -3.52 -3.66 -4.14
C ARG A 277 -3.44 -2.35 -3.38
N LEU A 278 -2.23 -1.84 -3.15
CA LEU A 278 -2.01 -0.57 -2.46
C LEU A 278 -2.62 0.65 -3.19
N ASN A 279 -3.07 0.49 -4.45
CA ASN A 279 -3.79 1.51 -5.24
C ASN A 279 -3.09 2.89 -5.28
N ILE A 280 -1.77 2.88 -5.11
CA ILE A 280 -0.87 3.99 -5.36
C ILE A 280 -0.17 3.74 -6.70
N PRO A 281 0.25 4.80 -7.43
CA PRO A 281 0.94 4.63 -8.70
C PRO A 281 2.20 3.77 -8.53
N PRO A 282 2.31 2.64 -9.24
CA PRO A 282 3.52 1.84 -9.20
C PRO A 282 4.65 2.51 -9.98
N ALA A 283 5.88 2.31 -9.52
CA ALA A 283 7.08 2.61 -10.27
C ALA A 283 7.65 1.32 -10.89
N PRO A 284 8.38 1.40 -12.02
CA PRO A 284 9.23 0.30 -12.46
C PRO A 284 10.20 -0.08 -11.34
N LEU A 285 10.44 -1.37 -11.14
CA LEU A 285 11.40 -1.81 -10.13
C LEU A 285 12.83 -1.41 -10.56
N PRO A 286 13.51 -0.51 -9.84
CA PRO A 286 14.84 -0.07 -10.25
C PRO A 286 15.87 -1.17 -9.97
N SER A 287 16.78 -1.39 -10.93
CA SER A 287 17.90 -2.32 -10.79
C SER A 287 18.81 -1.87 -9.64
N GLY A 288 19.11 -2.79 -8.70
CA GLY A 288 19.99 -2.51 -7.55
C GLY A 288 19.29 -1.90 -6.33
N LEU A 289 18.06 -1.38 -6.45
CA LEU A 289 17.32 -0.77 -5.32
C LEU A 289 17.04 -1.75 -4.16
N LEU A 290 17.15 -3.05 -4.45
CA LEU A 290 16.83 -4.14 -3.55
C LEU A 290 18.06 -4.99 -3.16
N GLU A 291 19.27 -4.57 -3.52
CA GLU A 291 20.52 -5.23 -3.12
C GLU A 291 21.08 -4.67 -1.79
N PRO A 292 22.06 -5.34 -1.16
CA PRO A 292 21.92 -6.24 -0.02
C PRO A 292 21.94 -5.53 1.34
N ALA A 293 21.33 -4.36 1.48
CA ALA A 293 21.10 -3.82 2.83
C ALA A 293 20.08 -4.66 3.63
N GLY A 294 19.39 -5.60 2.96
CA GLY A 294 18.38 -6.47 3.55
C GLY A 294 17.14 -5.69 3.94
N TRP A 295 15.94 -6.20 3.63
CA TRP A 295 14.76 -5.68 4.30
C TRP A 295 14.80 -6.15 5.76
N PRO A 296 14.74 -5.25 6.75
CA PRO A 296 14.86 -5.64 8.14
C PRO A 296 13.62 -6.45 8.56
N VAL A 297 13.88 -7.67 9.03
CA VAL A 297 12.90 -8.61 9.54
C VAL A 297 13.21 -8.86 11.00
N GLY A 298 12.25 -8.59 11.89
CA GLY A 298 12.51 -8.68 13.32
C GLY A 298 13.55 -7.66 13.81
N GLY A 299 13.45 -7.27 15.08
CA GLY A 299 14.45 -6.38 15.70
C GLY A 299 13.87 -5.36 16.66
N ARG A 300 13.73 -5.76 17.93
CA ARG A 300 14.25 -5.02 19.10
C ARG A 300 14.23 -5.94 20.33
N SER A 301 15.17 -6.89 20.38
CA SER A 301 15.54 -7.50 21.66
C SER A 301 16.42 -6.50 22.40
N LEU A 302 15.82 -5.70 23.29
CA LEU A 302 16.59 -5.00 24.30
C LEU A 302 17.19 -6.11 25.17
N VAL A 303 18.52 -6.25 25.10
CA VAL A 303 19.28 -7.15 25.98
C VAL A 303 18.79 -6.89 27.40
N GLU A 304 18.16 -7.90 27.99
CA GLU A 304 17.85 -7.97 29.40
C GLU A 304 19.19 -7.89 30.11
N HIS A 305 19.55 -6.69 30.59
CA HIS A 305 20.68 -6.53 31.48
C HIS A 305 20.30 -7.22 32.78
N GLU A 306 20.70 -8.49 32.85
CA GLU A 306 21.07 -9.26 34.02
C GLU A 306 20.91 -8.46 35.31
N THR A 307 19.78 -8.67 35.98
CA THR A 307 19.61 -8.27 37.37
C THR A 307 20.74 -8.92 38.15
N ALA A 308 21.71 -8.11 38.59
CA ALA A 308 22.73 -8.52 39.54
C ALA A 308 22.03 -9.06 40.78
N HIS A 309 21.98 -10.39 40.89
CA HIS A 309 21.65 -11.07 42.13
C HIS A 309 22.89 -10.94 43.01
N GLU A 310 22.92 -9.86 43.79
CA GLU A 310 23.91 -9.62 44.81
C GLU A 310 23.79 -10.73 45.86
N ALA A 311 24.63 -11.76 45.70
CA ALA A 311 24.80 -12.82 46.68
C ALA A 311 25.47 -12.22 47.92
N GLY A 312 24.64 -11.86 48.91
CA GLY A 312 25.11 -11.59 50.26
C GLY A 312 25.85 -12.80 50.81
N HIS A 313 27.15 -12.65 51.04
CA HIS A 313 27.94 -13.60 51.82
C HIS A 313 28.02 -13.10 53.28
N PRO A 314 27.82 -13.99 54.27
CA PRO A 314 27.76 -13.61 55.67
C PRO A 314 29.16 -13.46 56.29
N ALA A 315 29.28 -12.53 57.24
CA ALA A 315 30.32 -12.50 58.25
C ALA A 315 29.65 -12.28 59.62
#